data_AF-A0A0T5ZQQ7-F1
#
_entry.id   AF-A0A0T5ZQQ7-F1
#
_cell.length_a   1.000
_cell.length_b   1.000
_cell.length_c   1.000
_cell.angle_alpha   90.00
_cell.angle_beta   90.00
_cell.angle_gamma   90.00
#
_symmetry.space_group_name_H-M   'P 1'
#
loop_
_entity.id
_entity.type
_entity.pdbx_description
1 polymer ?
#
loop_
_entity_poly.entity_id
_entity_poly.type
_entity_poly.pdbx_seq_one_letter_code
_entity_poly.pdbx_strand_id
1 'polypeptide(L)'
;MITPELKKNAEGVLKWMQKHTTATQAGGGVSHGEIAQESGLTQKDVDEVIDYLTKRSFIAGSADRFWLTPLGKMIQTITDEQ
;
A
#
# COMPACT_ATOMS: atom_id res chain seq x y z
N MET A 1 -15.33 2.86 -8.50
CA MET A 1 -14.72 3.54 -9.67
C MET A 1 -13.39 4.10 -9.17
N ILE A 2 -12.26 3.73 -9.77
CA ILE A 2 -10.93 4.17 -9.30
C ILE A 2 -10.69 5.58 -9.84
N THR A 3 -10.36 6.53 -8.97
CA THR A 3 -10.00 7.87 -9.41
C THR A 3 -8.50 7.92 -9.78
N PRO A 4 -8.10 8.81 -10.72
CA PRO A 4 -6.68 9.01 -11.03
C PRO A 4 -5.85 9.40 -9.80
N GLU A 5 -6.46 10.12 -8.87
CA GLU A 5 -5.85 10.54 -7.60
C GLU A 5 -5.59 9.34 -6.68
N LEU A 6 -6.58 8.47 -6.48
CA LEU A 6 -6.42 7.25 -5.68
C LEU A 6 -5.29 6.37 -6.23
N LYS A 7 -5.22 6.22 -7.56
CA LYS A 7 -4.16 5.45 -8.23
C LYS A 7 -2.77 6.05 -7.94
N LYS A 8 -2.62 7.36 -8.07
CA LYS A 8 -1.36 8.07 -7.77
C LYS A 8 -0.95 7.91 -6.30
N ASN A 9 -1.91 8.04 -5.38
CA ASN A 9 -1.68 7.86 -3.95
C ASN A 9 -1.24 6.43 -3.63
N ALA A 10 -1.92 5.44 -4.22
CA ALA A 10 -1.57 4.03 -4.08
C ALA A 10 -0.18 3.70 -4.62
N GLU A 11 0.22 4.26 -5.76
CA GLU A 11 1.57 4.10 -6.29
C GLU A 11 2.63 4.73 -5.38
N GLY A 12 2.33 5.89 -4.80
CA GLY A 12 3.19 6.55 -3.82
C GLY A 12 3.43 5.68 -2.59
N VAL A 13 2.34 5.21 -1.97
CA VAL A 13 2.40 4.33 -0.79
C VAL A 13 3.11 3.02 -1.12
N LEU A 14 2.81 2.39 -2.26
CA LEU A 14 3.44 1.14 -2.66
C LEU A 14 4.96 1.29 -2.84
N LYS A 15 5.41 2.35 -3.52
CA LYS A 15 6.84 2.66 -3.70
C LYS A 15 7.54 2.97 -2.38
N TRP A 16 6.87 3.68 -1.48
CA TRP A 16 7.39 3.95 -0.15
C TRP A 16 7.56 2.65 0.65
N MET A 17 6.54 1.79 0.67
CA MET A 17 6.62 0.47 1.31
C MET A 17 7.75 -0.39 0.71
N GLN A 18 7.95 -0.37 -0.62
CA GLN A 18 9.05 -1.09 -1.26
C GLN A 18 10.44 -0.62 -0.82
N LYS A 19 10.57 0.67 -0.50
CA LYS A 19 11.83 1.27 -0.05
C LYS A 19 12.06 1.14 1.44
N HIS A 20 11.01 1.08 2.26
CA HIS A 20 11.11 1.25 3.72
C HIS A 20 10.64 0.02 4.51
N THR A 21 9.86 -0.87 3.90
CA THR A 21 9.48 -2.14 4.52
C THR A 21 10.48 -3.23 4.15
N THR A 22 11.47 -3.47 5.02
CA THR A 22 12.40 -4.61 4.88
C THR A 22 11.77 -5.96 5.27
N ALA A 23 10.63 -5.97 5.96
CA ALA A 23 10.14 -7.16 6.63
C ALA A 23 9.07 -7.92 5.84
N THR A 24 9.40 -9.17 5.56
CA THR A 24 8.46 -10.26 5.35
C THR A 24 7.52 -10.41 6.55
N GLN A 25 6.41 -11.12 6.33
CA GLN A 25 5.26 -11.45 7.18
C GLN A 25 5.47 -11.63 8.71
N ALA A 26 6.71 -11.74 9.21
CA ALA A 26 7.07 -11.87 10.62
C ALA A 26 7.47 -10.50 11.24
N GLY A 27 6.48 -9.71 11.65
CA GLY A 27 6.64 -8.67 12.68
C GLY A 27 6.94 -7.23 12.22
N GLY A 28 7.18 -6.96 10.93
CA GLY A 28 7.56 -5.63 10.43
C GLY A 28 6.65 -5.04 9.35
N GLY A 29 5.34 -5.24 9.46
CA GLY A 29 4.37 -4.51 8.64
C GLY A 29 4.27 -3.04 9.07
N VAL A 30 3.84 -2.19 8.14
CA VAL A 30 3.55 -0.76 8.36
C VAL A 30 2.12 -0.58 8.82
N SER A 31 1.87 0.38 9.70
CA SER A 31 0.54 0.74 10.19
C SER A 31 -0.14 1.81 9.34
N HIS A 32 -1.46 1.97 9.51
CA HIS A 32 -2.20 3.08 8.89
C HIS A 32 -1.58 4.44 9.24
N GLY A 33 -1.16 4.62 10.50
CA GLY A 33 -0.55 5.87 10.97
C GLY A 33 0.77 6.18 10.28
N GLU A 34 1.64 5.17 10.11
CA GLU A 34 2.90 5.34 9.37
C GLU A 34 2.64 5.67 7.89
N ILE A 35 1.68 5.00 7.25
CA ILE A 35 1.30 5.30 5.87
C ILE A 35 0.76 6.72 5.76
N ALA A 36 -0.15 7.13 6.64
CA ALA A 36 -0.75 8.48 6.65
C ALA A 36 0.31 9.58 6.84
N GLN A 37 1.22 9.38 7.80
CA GLN A 37 2.29 10.32 8.09
C GLN A 37 3.23 10.52 6.90
N GLU A 38 3.59 9.44 6.22
CA GLU A 38 4.61 9.47 5.16
C GLU A 38 4.03 9.91 3.81
N SER A 39 2.77 9.57 3.55
CA SER A 39 2.07 9.97 2.32
C SER A 39 1.41 11.34 2.43
N GLY A 40 1.27 11.89 3.64
CA GLY A 40 0.54 13.14 3.89
C GLY A 40 -0.97 13.02 3.62
N LEU A 41 -1.48 11.79 3.57
CA LEU A 41 -2.87 11.48 3.27
C LEU A 41 -3.75 11.52 4.50
N THR A 42 -5.04 11.81 4.31
CA THR A 42 -6.02 11.65 5.38
C THR A 42 -6.24 10.18 5.69
N GLN A 43 -6.72 9.86 6.90
CA GLN A 43 -7.01 8.47 7.26
C GLN A 43 -7.97 7.79 6.27
N LYS A 44 -8.98 8.54 5.77
CA LYS A 44 -9.89 8.05 4.75
C LYS A 44 -9.18 7.71 3.44
N ASP A 45 -8.28 8.57 2.97
CA ASP A 45 -7.55 8.31 1.72
C ASP A 45 -6.58 7.13 1.90
N VAL A 46 -6.01 6.97 3.09
CA VAL A 46 -5.19 5.79 3.42
C VAL A 46 -6.02 4.52 3.41
N ASP A 47 -7.21 4.53 3.99
CA ASP A 47 -8.13 3.38 3.97
C ASP A 47 -8.48 2.99 2.52
N GLU A 48 -8.78 3.98 1.67
CA GLU A 48 -9.05 3.74 0.25
C GLU A 48 -7.83 3.17 -0.50
N VAL A 49 -6.63 3.70 -0.22
CA VAL A 49 -5.38 3.21 -0.80
C VAL A 49 -5.08 1.78 -0.37
N ILE A 50 -5.24 1.47 0.92
CA ILE A 50 -4.98 0.15 1.46
C ILE A 50 -5.98 -0.87 0.91
N ASP A 51 -7.27 -0.54 0.88
CA ASP A 51 -8.30 -1.39 0.26
C ASP A 51 -7.97 -1.65 -1.21
N TYR A 52 -7.55 -0.62 -1.95
CA TYR A 52 -7.15 -0.73 -3.34
C TYR A 52 -5.94 -1.66 -3.54
N LEU A 53 -4.86 -1.45 -2.77
CA LEU A 53 -3.64 -2.26 -2.85
C LEU A 53 -3.87 -3.71 -2.39
N THR A 54 -4.78 -3.92 -1.43
CA THR A 54 -5.15 -5.24 -0.91
C THR A 54 -5.98 -6.02 -1.94
N LYS A 55 -6.98 -5.38 -2.58
CA LYS A 55 -7.79 -6.02 -3.64
C LYS A 55 -6.96 -6.48 -4.82
N ARG A 56 -5.89 -5.75 -5.14
CA ARG A 56 -4.91 -6.10 -6.18
C ARG A 56 -3.82 -7.06 -5.71
N SER A 57 -3.90 -7.55 -4.47
CA SER A 57 -2.93 -8.47 -3.87
C SER A 57 -1.50 -7.92 -3.86
N PHE A 58 -1.29 -6.60 -3.87
CA PHE A 58 0.05 -5.99 -3.75
C PHE A 58 0.51 -5.92 -2.30
N ILE A 59 -0.44 -5.68 -1.39
CA ILE A 59 -0.20 -5.76 0.04
C ILE A 59 -1.13 -6.80 0.65
N ALA A 60 -0.71 -7.36 1.77
CA ALA A 60 -1.54 -8.15 2.65
C ALA A 60 -1.39 -7.59 4.06
N GLY A 61 -2.44 -7.71 4.87
CA GLY A 61 -2.42 -7.20 6.22
C GLY A 61 -3.41 -7.89 7.14
N SER A 62 -3.22 -7.67 8.43
CA SER A 62 -4.15 -8.12 9.48
C SER A 62 -4.23 -7.06 10.56
N ALA A 63 -5.46 -6.77 11.00
CA ALA A 63 -5.84 -5.75 11.97
C ALA A 63 -5.39 -4.32 11.62
N ASP A 64 -4.12 -4.00 11.83
CA ASP A 64 -3.56 -2.65 11.65
C ASP A 64 -2.14 -2.68 11.09
N ARG A 65 -1.71 -3.80 10.52
CA ARG A 65 -0.38 -3.92 9.91
C ARG A 65 -0.44 -4.54 8.53
N PHE A 66 0.27 -3.91 7.60
CA PHE A 66 0.32 -4.26 6.19
C PHE A 66 1.76 -4.51 5.75
N TRP A 67 1.95 -5.50 4.88
CA TRP A 67 3.24 -5.85 4.31
C TRP A 67 3.09 -6.15 2.82
N LEU A 68 4.19 -5.98 2.09
CA LEU A 68 4.22 -6.29 0.66
C LEU A 68 4.11 -7.79 0.42
N THR A 69 3.22 -8.19 -0.48
CA THR A 69 3.19 -9.54 -1.04
C THR A 69 4.35 -9.73 -2.03
N PRO A 70 4.62 -10.96 -2.51
CA PRO A 70 5.57 -11.15 -3.61
C PRO A 70 5.25 -10.30 -4.84
N LEU A 71 3.97 -10.15 -5.19
CA LEU A 71 3.54 -9.32 -6.32
C LEU A 71 3.82 -7.84 -6.07
N GLY A 72 3.47 -7.33 -4.88
CA GLY A 72 3.73 -5.95 -4.50
C GLY A 72 5.22 -5.60 -4.44
N LYS A 73 6.11 -6.58 -4.25
CA LYS A 73 7.57 -6.37 -4.33
C LYS A 73 8.09 -6.30 -5.76
N MET A 74 7.43 -6.97 -6.70
CA MET A 74 7.86 -7.04 -8.11
C MET A 74 7.30 -5.92 -8.97
N ILE A 75 6.11 -5.40 -8.63
CA ILE A 75 5.42 -4.44 -9.48
C ILE A 75 6.04 -3.04 -9.37
N GLN A 76 6.39 -2.44 -10.51
CA GLN A 76 6.97 -1.09 -10.56
C GLN A 76 5.93 0.01 -10.81
N THR A 77 4.81 -0.36 -11.46
CA THR A 77 3.73 0.56 -11.88
C THR A 77 2.39 -0.17 -11.79
N ILE A 78 1.35 0.50 -11.27
CA ILE A 78 0.02 -0.12 -11.16
C ILE A 78 -0.72 0.07 -12.49
N THR A 79 -0.89 -1.00 -13.25
CA THR A 79 -1.66 -0.98 -14.51
C THR A 79 -3.14 -1.27 -14.25
N ASP A 80 -4.05 -0.70 -15.04
CA ASP A 80 -5.49 -0.93 -14.89
C ASP A 80 -5.91 -2.37 -15.25
N GLU A 81 -5.02 -3.14 -15.87
CA GLU A 81 -5.27 -4.48 -16.39
C GLU A 81 -5.12 -5.63 -15.36
N GLN A 82 -4.90 -5.31 -14.08
CA GLN A 82 -4.73 -6.30 -12.99
C GLN A 82 -5.81 -6.24 -11.91
#